data_AF-A0A959AUG6-F1
#
_entry.id   AF-A0A959AUG6-F1
#
_cell.length_a   1.000
_cell.length_b   1.000
_cell.length_c   1.000
_cell.angle_alpha   90.00
_cell.angle_beta   90.00
_cell.angle_gamma   90.00
#
_symmetry.space_group_name_H-M   'P 1'
#
loop_
_entity.id
_entity.type
_entity.pdbx_description
1 polymer ?
#
loop_
_entity_poly.entity_id
_entity_poly.type
_entity_poly.pdbx_seq_one_letter_code
_entity_poly.pdbx_strand_id
1 'polypeptide(L)'
;MTTPYKVIFPILAFLVLFNACQSGVADKGDEQDFTVQLQCQAISEDDALPQSAVYAIVNQNKVKLATISSCDSIPPASYEDYEIPANALAAAGGWWGGAGDYFYAIREDTVIAFYQGWADESQEDESFHYTRIGAFEDGMFNLQIPVRKEELVGTYALSREAGSYILFVGMKEDSLVAEYFQMDGILPPVNQLNILMSSLERKEAAHLVLNTTTLNFTSELGKGQFLLEKGGAAVVLQEEEVDGHPLRMEKILSKDYSIPVQ
;
A
#
# COMPACT_ATOMS: atom_id res chain seq x y z
N MET A 1 19.88 -66.21 -31.28
CA MET A 1 19.03 -67.42 -31.19
C MET A 1 18.96 -67.83 -29.72
N THR A 2 17.72 -67.96 -29.22
CA THR A 2 17.28 -68.83 -28.12
C THR A 2 17.89 -68.65 -26.71
N THR A 3 17.10 -68.03 -25.84
CA THR A 3 16.79 -68.39 -24.43
C THR A 3 16.68 -69.94 -24.22
N PRO A 4 16.67 -70.56 -22.99
CA PRO A 4 15.91 -70.15 -21.79
C PRO A 4 16.40 -70.68 -20.38
N TYR A 5 15.54 -70.47 -19.36
CA TYR A 5 15.42 -71.11 -18.01
C TYR A 5 16.44 -70.72 -16.91
N LYS A 6 16.11 -70.06 -15.77
CA LYS A 6 15.00 -70.00 -14.79
C LYS A 6 15.11 -71.04 -13.64
N VAL A 7 15.09 -70.48 -12.41
CA VAL A 7 14.70 -71.02 -11.08
C VAL A 7 15.75 -71.82 -10.28
N ILE A 8 16.09 -71.36 -9.06
CA ILE A 8 15.70 -71.94 -7.75
C ILE A 8 16.41 -71.20 -6.60
N PHE A 9 15.58 -70.76 -5.65
CA PHE A 9 15.87 -70.19 -4.33
C PHE A 9 16.48 -71.24 -3.39
N PRO A 10 17.32 -70.84 -2.41
CA PRO A 10 16.88 -71.02 -1.02
C PRO A 10 17.24 -69.81 -0.13
N ILE A 11 16.27 -69.24 0.58
CA ILE A 11 16.08 -69.40 2.03
C ILE A 11 17.34 -69.08 2.83
N LEU A 12 17.46 -67.82 3.27
CA LEU A 12 18.08 -67.53 4.55
C LEU A 12 17.17 -66.61 5.35
N ALA A 13 16.60 -67.20 6.39
CA ALA A 13 15.82 -66.53 7.41
C ALA A 13 16.70 -65.52 8.14
N PHE A 14 16.27 -64.26 8.18
CA PHE A 14 16.65 -63.35 9.26
C PHE A 14 15.37 -62.73 9.82
N LEU A 15 14.97 -63.33 10.93
CA LEU A 15 13.97 -62.87 11.89
C LEU A 15 14.52 -61.64 12.64
N VAL A 16 13.59 -60.91 13.27
CA VAL A 16 13.75 -59.84 14.28
C VAL A 16 14.24 -58.47 13.73
N LEU A 17 13.57 -57.32 13.91
CA LEU A 17 12.70 -56.82 14.98
C LEU A 17 11.66 -55.83 14.41
N PHE A 18 10.40 -55.99 14.81
CA PHE A 18 9.40 -54.93 14.78
C PHE A 18 9.81 -53.84 15.79
N ASN A 19 10.27 -52.70 15.31
CA ASN A 19 10.17 -51.45 16.07
C ASN A 19 8.97 -50.68 15.53
N ALA A 20 7.83 -50.88 16.19
CA ALA A 20 6.70 -49.98 16.11
C ALA A 20 7.09 -48.68 16.84
N CYS A 21 7.81 -47.78 16.15
CA CYS A 21 7.78 -46.37 16.50
C CYS A 21 6.58 -45.77 15.76
N GLN A 22 5.46 -45.75 16.47
CA GLN A 22 4.35 -44.86 16.18
C GLN A 22 4.86 -43.44 16.42
N SER A 23 5.55 -42.88 15.44
CA SER A 23 5.82 -41.46 15.38
C SER A 23 4.49 -40.79 15.05
N GLY A 24 3.72 -40.50 16.11
CA GLY A 24 2.80 -39.38 16.08
C GLY A 24 3.63 -38.13 15.82
N VAL A 25 3.88 -37.86 14.53
CA VAL A 25 4.30 -36.53 14.08
C VAL A 25 3.06 -35.68 14.27
N ALA A 26 2.91 -35.15 15.48
CA ALA A 26 2.18 -33.92 15.67
C ALA A 26 2.97 -32.88 14.86
N ASP A 27 2.46 -32.63 13.66
CA ASP A 27 2.82 -31.48 12.85
C ASP A 27 2.49 -30.23 13.68
N LYS A 28 3.46 -29.81 14.50
CA LYS A 28 3.47 -28.47 15.05
C LYS A 28 3.90 -27.61 13.88
N GLY A 29 2.91 -27.10 13.16
CA GLY A 29 3.09 -26.08 12.15
C GLY A 29 4.03 -25.01 12.70
N ASP A 30 5.04 -24.70 11.91
CA ASP A 30 6.08 -23.73 12.24
C ASP A 30 5.38 -22.38 12.53
N GLU A 31 5.28 -22.03 13.82
CA GLU A 31 4.60 -20.82 14.26
C GLU A 31 5.53 -19.65 13.91
N GLN A 32 5.41 -19.14 12.68
CA GLN A 32 6.26 -18.08 12.18
C GLN A 32 6.09 -16.84 13.06
N ASP A 33 7.13 -16.51 13.83
CA ASP A 33 7.09 -15.38 14.73
C ASP A 33 7.17 -14.07 13.93
N PHE A 34 6.12 -13.25 14.02
CA PHE A 34 6.02 -11.98 13.33
C PHE A 34 6.21 -10.87 14.35
N THR A 35 7.15 -9.97 14.11
CA THR A 35 7.18 -8.70 14.85
C THR A 35 6.22 -7.74 14.16
N VAL A 36 5.10 -7.40 14.80
CA VAL A 36 4.08 -6.50 14.24
C VAL A 36 4.01 -5.21 15.04
N GLN A 37 3.99 -4.07 14.36
CA GLN A 37 3.81 -2.75 14.97
C GLN A 37 2.86 -1.91 14.10
N LEU A 38 2.05 -1.08 14.76
CA LEU A 38 1.32 0.01 14.12
C LEU A 38 1.95 1.33 14.59
N GLN A 39 2.54 2.07 13.66
CA GLN A 39 3.29 3.30 13.94
C GLN A 39 2.50 4.51 13.44
N CYS A 40 2.18 5.41 14.35
CA CYS A 40 1.67 6.74 14.04
C CYS A 40 2.83 7.70 13.69
N GLN A 41 2.65 8.50 12.64
CA GLN A 41 3.59 9.54 12.25
C GLN A 41 2.82 10.82 11.90
N ALA A 42 3.02 11.88 12.66
CA ALA A 42 2.43 13.19 12.36
C ALA A 42 2.84 13.67 10.96
N ILE A 43 1.87 14.17 10.21
CA ILE A 43 2.01 14.78 8.87
C ILE A 43 1.83 16.30 8.96
N SER A 44 0.93 16.76 9.82
CA SER A 44 0.66 18.17 10.09
C SER A 44 0.78 18.45 11.58
N GLU A 45 1.38 19.60 11.92
CA GLU A 45 1.41 20.16 13.28
C GLU A 45 0.34 21.24 13.48
N ASP A 46 -0.62 21.37 12.54
CA ASP A 46 -1.77 22.25 12.73
C ASP A 46 -2.71 21.66 13.77
N ASP A 47 -2.67 22.20 14.99
CA ASP A 47 -3.54 21.79 16.10
C ASP A 47 -5.04 21.91 15.77
N ALA A 48 -5.42 22.77 14.81
CA ALA A 48 -6.81 22.94 14.39
C ALA A 48 -7.28 21.84 13.44
N LEU A 49 -6.37 21.10 12.82
CA LEU A 49 -6.63 20.01 11.89
C LEU A 49 -5.42 19.06 11.86
N PRO A 50 -5.17 18.36 12.98
CA PRO A 50 -4.03 17.46 13.07
C PRO A 50 -4.18 16.35 12.04
N GLN A 51 -3.06 15.87 11.52
CA GLN A 51 -3.05 14.75 10.58
C GLN A 51 -1.89 13.83 10.91
N SER A 52 -2.16 12.53 10.95
CA SER A 52 -1.19 11.49 11.22
C SER A 52 -1.31 10.35 10.21
N ALA A 53 -0.20 9.87 9.67
CA ALA A 53 -0.15 8.64 8.90
C ALA A 53 -0.06 7.44 9.85
N VAL A 54 -0.84 6.41 9.58
CA VAL A 54 -0.75 5.10 10.25
C VAL A 54 0.02 4.16 9.36
N TYR A 55 1.09 3.57 9.87
CA TYR A 55 1.87 2.57 9.15
C TYR A 55 1.82 1.22 9.85
N ALA A 56 1.62 0.14 9.09
CA ALA A 56 1.91 -1.21 9.54
C ALA A 56 3.36 -1.56 9.27
N ILE A 57 4.03 -2.13 10.27
CA ILE A 57 5.37 -2.68 10.18
C ILE A 57 5.29 -4.15 10.58
N VAL A 58 5.57 -5.05 9.63
CA VAL A 58 5.67 -6.49 9.89
C VAL A 58 7.09 -6.93 9.55
N ASN A 59 7.82 -7.36 10.56
CA ASN A 59 9.26 -7.63 10.53
C ASN A 59 10.05 -6.37 10.09
N GLN A 60 10.36 -6.26 8.81
CA GLN A 60 11.06 -5.12 8.21
C GLN A 60 10.26 -4.45 7.08
N ASN A 61 9.07 -4.98 6.74
CA ASN A 61 8.23 -4.41 5.70
C ASN A 61 7.32 -3.35 6.32
N LYS A 62 7.33 -2.14 5.75
CA LYS A 62 6.49 -1.02 6.17
C LYS A 62 5.52 -0.65 5.06
N VAL A 63 4.24 -0.49 5.39
CA VAL A 63 3.21 0.00 4.46
C VAL A 63 2.32 1.01 5.18
N LYS A 64 1.86 2.04 4.47
CA LYS A 64 0.88 2.99 5.00
C LYS A 64 -0.50 2.34 4.96
N LEU A 65 -1.22 2.40 6.06
CA LEU A 65 -2.62 1.98 6.14
C LEU A 65 -3.56 3.17 5.89
N ALA A 66 -3.35 4.29 6.57
CA ALA A 66 -4.25 5.43 6.49
C ALA A 66 -3.57 6.76 6.85
N THR A 67 -4.34 7.84 6.72
CA THR A 67 -4.08 9.16 7.32
C THR A 67 -5.33 9.50 8.09
N ILE A 68 -5.19 9.77 9.38
CA ILE A 68 -6.30 10.05 10.29
C ILE A 68 -6.00 11.32 11.07
N SER A 69 -7.00 11.92 11.71
CA SER A 69 -6.84 13.22 12.36
C SER A 69 -5.95 13.13 13.60
N SER A 70 -6.12 12.09 14.41
CA SER A 70 -5.31 11.85 15.61
C SER A 70 -4.87 10.39 15.64
N CYS A 71 -3.63 10.12 16.05
CA CYS A 71 -3.10 8.76 16.08
C CYS A 71 -2.06 8.62 17.19
N ASP A 72 -2.33 7.70 18.11
CA ASP A 72 -1.37 7.20 19.08
C ASP A 72 -1.39 5.66 19.12
N SER A 73 -0.35 5.08 19.72
CA SER A 73 -0.34 3.64 20.01
C SER A 73 -1.34 3.33 21.12
N ILE A 74 -2.17 2.31 20.91
CA ILE A 74 -3.11 1.84 21.92
C ILE A 74 -2.42 0.66 22.65
N PRO A 75 -2.22 0.74 23.98
CA PRO A 75 -1.61 -0.35 24.73
C PRO A 75 -2.59 -1.52 24.89
N PRO A 76 -2.12 -2.78 24.99
CA PRO A 76 -2.98 -3.95 25.17
C PRO A 76 -3.97 -3.86 26.34
N ALA A 77 -3.59 -3.14 27.41
CA ALA A 77 -4.44 -2.91 28.57
C ALA A 77 -5.71 -2.09 28.26
N SER A 78 -5.75 -1.39 27.13
CA SER A 78 -6.87 -0.55 26.70
C SER A 78 -7.64 -1.16 25.52
N TYR A 79 -7.32 -2.37 25.06
CA TYR A 79 -7.97 -2.95 23.88
C TYR A 79 -9.49 -3.10 24.05
N GLU A 80 -9.93 -3.50 25.24
CA GLU A 80 -11.35 -3.67 25.55
C GLU A 80 -12.13 -2.34 25.42
N ASP A 81 -11.52 -1.21 25.77
CA ASP A 81 -12.14 0.13 25.69
C ASP A 81 -12.49 0.54 24.24
N TYR A 82 -11.85 -0.10 23.25
CA TYR A 82 -12.04 0.16 21.82
C TYR A 82 -12.61 -1.05 21.09
N GLU A 83 -13.13 -2.05 21.81
CA GLU A 83 -13.60 -3.33 21.26
C GLU A 83 -12.57 -4.06 20.38
N ILE A 84 -11.28 -3.83 20.65
CA ILE A 84 -10.17 -4.50 19.98
C ILE A 84 -9.97 -5.88 20.62
N PRO A 85 -9.80 -6.96 19.84
CA PRO A 85 -9.56 -8.29 20.39
C PRO A 85 -8.33 -8.34 21.30
N ALA A 86 -8.44 -8.99 22.46
CA ALA A 86 -7.36 -9.09 23.44
C ALA A 86 -6.09 -9.80 22.91
N ASN A 87 -6.21 -10.57 21.83
CA ASN A 87 -5.11 -11.24 21.15
C ASN A 87 -4.57 -10.46 19.94
N ALA A 88 -4.98 -9.21 19.74
CA ALA A 88 -4.35 -8.33 18.75
C ALA A 88 -2.86 -8.16 19.09
N LEU A 89 -2.04 -8.11 18.04
CA LEU A 89 -0.59 -8.00 18.12
C LEU A 89 -0.13 -6.55 18.29
N ALA A 90 -0.89 -5.62 17.72
CA ALA A 90 -0.65 -4.18 17.81
C ALA A 90 -1.96 -3.43 17.53
N ALA A 91 -2.10 -2.25 18.12
CA ALA A 91 -3.21 -1.35 17.87
C ALA A 91 -2.75 0.12 17.88
N ALA A 92 -3.42 0.95 17.10
CA ALA A 92 -3.19 2.38 17.03
C ALA A 92 -4.48 3.09 16.59
N GLY A 93 -4.65 4.35 16.96
CA GLY A 93 -5.84 5.11 16.59
C GLY A 93 -5.93 6.40 17.37
N GLY A 94 -7.03 7.13 17.16
CA GLY A 94 -7.26 8.36 17.90
C GLY A 94 -8.61 8.96 17.62
N TRP A 95 -9.00 9.86 18.53
CA TRP A 95 -10.26 10.60 18.48
C TRP A 95 -9.97 12.06 18.22
N TRP A 96 -10.72 12.68 17.31
CA TRP A 96 -10.66 14.10 17.06
C TRP A 96 -11.98 14.61 16.49
N GLY A 97 -12.47 15.74 17.02
CA GLY A 97 -13.63 16.43 16.44
C GLY A 97 -14.94 15.63 16.44
N GLY A 98 -15.11 14.70 17.39
CA GLY A 98 -16.33 13.89 17.53
C GLY A 98 -16.33 12.60 16.70
N ALA A 99 -15.22 12.24 16.08
CA ALA A 99 -15.04 10.96 15.42
C ALA A 99 -13.66 10.37 15.73
N GLY A 100 -13.52 9.06 15.61
CA GLY A 100 -12.25 8.37 15.77
C GLY A 100 -12.06 7.26 14.76
N ASP A 101 -10.79 7.06 14.42
CA ASP A 101 -10.32 5.98 13.55
C ASP A 101 -9.36 5.09 14.34
N TYR A 102 -9.55 3.78 14.23
CA TYR A 102 -8.84 2.78 15.02
C TYR A 102 -8.33 1.67 14.12
N PHE A 103 -7.18 1.11 14.46
CA PHE A 103 -6.52 0.06 13.70
C PHE A 103 -6.01 -1.00 14.66
N TYR A 104 -6.14 -2.26 14.26
CA TYR A 104 -5.43 -3.35 14.92
C TYR A 104 -4.93 -4.38 13.92
N ALA A 105 -3.93 -5.14 14.34
CA ALA A 105 -3.41 -6.29 13.62
C ALA A 105 -3.58 -7.55 14.46
N ILE A 106 -4.01 -8.64 13.85
CA ILE A 106 -4.25 -9.92 14.53
C ILE A 106 -3.68 -11.07 13.69
N ARG A 107 -3.20 -12.12 14.35
CA ARG A 107 -2.80 -13.36 13.66
C ARG A 107 -4.04 -14.20 13.36
N GLU A 108 -4.26 -14.50 12.09
CA GLU A 108 -5.25 -15.47 11.61
C GLU A 108 -4.47 -16.60 10.91
N ASP A 109 -4.35 -17.76 11.54
CA ASP A 109 -3.51 -18.87 11.04
C ASP A 109 -2.07 -18.42 10.70
N THR A 110 -1.70 -18.42 9.43
CA THR A 110 -0.37 -18.05 8.91
C THR A 110 -0.27 -16.60 8.46
N VAL A 111 -1.35 -15.82 8.54
CA VAL A 111 -1.40 -14.44 8.06
C VAL A 111 -1.56 -13.43 9.19
N ILE A 112 -1.06 -12.21 8.99
CA ILE A 112 -1.37 -11.08 9.85
C ILE A 112 -2.47 -10.26 9.18
N ALA A 113 -3.69 -10.31 9.70
CA ALA A 113 -4.80 -9.51 9.20
C ALA A 113 -4.81 -8.12 9.85
N PHE A 114 -5.20 -7.11 9.07
CA PHE A 114 -5.32 -5.73 9.51
C PHE A 114 -6.78 -5.30 9.44
N TYR A 115 -7.22 -4.60 10.47
CA TYR A 115 -8.57 -4.07 10.60
C TYR A 115 -8.51 -2.56 10.79
N GLN A 116 -9.49 -1.88 10.22
CA GLN A 116 -9.79 -0.49 10.50
C GLN A 116 -11.20 -0.41 11.07
N GLY A 117 -11.34 0.34 12.16
CA GLY A 117 -12.62 0.66 12.76
C GLY A 117 -12.81 2.16 12.86
N TRP A 118 -14.07 2.54 13.05
CA TRP A 118 -14.47 3.92 13.29
C TRP A 118 -15.51 3.98 14.40
N ALA A 119 -15.60 5.15 15.04
CA ALA A 119 -16.68 5.51 15.95
C ALA A 119 -16.94 7.02 15.83
N ASP A 120 -18.19 7.45 15.96
CA ASP A 120 -18.64 8.83 15.76
C ASP A 120 -19.76 9.20 16.75
N GLU A 121 -19.72 10.42 17.32
CA GLU A 121 -20.71 10.90 18.31
C GLU A 121 -22.14 10.99 17.75
N SER A 122 -22.29 11.07 16.43
CA SER A 122 -23.59 11.15 15.75
C SER A 122 -24.21 9.80 15.44
N GLN A 123 -23.49 8.70 15.70
CA GLN A 123 -23.98 7.35 15.40
C GLN A 123 -25.01 6.88 16.45
N GLU A 124 -25.93 5.98 16.07
CA GLU A 124 -27.04 5.55 16.95
C GLU A 124 -26.62 4.53 18.03
N ASP A 125 -25.50 3.84 17.84
CA ASP A 125 -24.93 2.87 18.79
C ASP A 125 -23.61 3.37 19.39
N GLU A 126 -23.25 2.96 20.60
CA GLU A 126 -21.97 3.36 21.22
C GLU A 126 -20.86 2.33 20.94
N SER A 127 -20.82 1.73 19.74
CA SER A 127 -19.89 0.63 19.40
C SER A 127 -18.81 1.01 18.38
N PHE A 128 -17.80 0.15 18.22
CA PHE A 128 -16.74 0.35 17.24
C PHE A 128 -16.94 -0.58 16.03
N HIS A 129 -16.92 0.01 14.83
CA HIS A 129 -17.27 -0.71 13.60
C HIS A 129 -16.04 -1.12 12.82
N TYR A 130 -15.52 -2.33 13.07
CA TYR A 130 -14.31 -2.84 12.41
C TYR A 130 -14.57 -3.56 11.09
N THR A 131 -13.72 -3.28 10.10
CA THR A 131 -13.65 -3.98 8.81
C THR A 131 -12.22 -4.40 8.51
N ARG A 132 -12.04 -5.60 7.94
CA ARG A 132 -10.73 -6.08 7.48
C ARG A 132 -10.28 -5.27 6.27
N ILE A 133 -9.10 -4.66 6.35
CA ILE A 133 -8.52 -3.81 5.31
C ILE A 133 -7.34 -4.45 4.58
N GLY A 134 -6.91 -5.64 5.00
CA GLY A 134 -5.86 -6.37 4.30
C GLY A 134 -5.18 -7.43 5.14
N ALA A 135 -4.13 -8.01 4.58
CA ALA A 135 -3.29 -8.97 5.29
C ALA A 135 -1.81 -8.86 4.87
N PHE A 136 -0.94 -9.39 5.72
CA PHE A 136 0.44 -9.71 5.39
C PHE A 136 0.58 -11.24 5.31
N GLU A 137 0.98 -11.72 4.14
CA GLU A 137 1.12 -13.13 3.79
C GLU A 137 2.32 -13.28 2.83
N ASP A 138 3.13 -14.33 3.02
CA ASP A 138 4.31 -14.61 2.18
C ASP A 138 5.28 -13.43 2.00
N GLY A 139 5.44 -12.61 3.05
CA GLY A 139 6.33 -11.45 3.02
C GLY A 139 5.76 -10.22 2.30
N MET A 140 4.47 -10.24 1.93
CA MET A 140 3.82 -9.18 1.15
C MET A 140 2.56 -8.67 1.82
N PHE A 141 2.31 -7.36 1.70
CA PHE A 141 1.04 -6.75 2.09
C PHE A 141 0.05 -6.82 0.92
N ASN A 142 -1.15 -7.33 1.21
CA ASN A 142 -2.31 -7.36 0.32
C ASN A 142 -3.40 -6.50 0.98
N LEU A 143 -3.39 -5.20 0.69
CA LEU A 143 -4.32 -4.24 1.28
C LEU A 143 -5.50 -3.97 0.34
N GLN A 144 -6.70 -3.94 0.91
CA GLN A 144 -7.96 -3.55 0.28
C GLN A 144 -8.36 -2.13 0.71
N ILE A 145 -7.37 -1.25 0.81
CA ILE A 145 -7.59 0.13 1.25
C ILE A 145 -7.98 0.94 0.01
N PRO A 146 -9.14 1.61 0.01
CA PRO A 146 -9.49 2.54 -1.05
C PRO A 146 -8.39 3.60 -1.13
N VAL A 147 -7.74 3.72 -2.29
CA VAL A 147 -6.74 4.75 -2.49
C VAL A 147 -7.43 6.10 -2.45
N ARG A 148 -6.95 6.96 -1.55
CA ARG A 148 -7.44 8.33 -1.44
C ARG A 148 -6.78 9.19 -2.51
N LYS A 149 -7.55 10.11 -3.09
CA LYS A 149 -7.10 10.95 -4.22
C LYS A 149 -5.84 11.75 -3.86
N GLU A 150 -5.73 12.16 -2.60
CA GLU A 150 -4.60 12.91 -2.05
C GLU A 150 -3.28 12.15 -2.15
N GLU A 151 -3.32 10.82 -2.13
CA GLU A 151 -2.11 9.99 -2.27
C GLU A 151 -1.57 10.00 -3.72
N LEU A 152 -2.42 10.34 -4.68
CA LEU A 152 -2.08 10.48 -6.09
C LEU A 152 -1.59 11.89 -6.45
N VAL A 153 -1.76 12.87 -5.57
CA VAL A 153 -1.28 14.25 -5.76
C VAL A 153 0.25 14.28 -5.78
N GLY A 154 0.83 14.99 -6.75
CA GLY A 154 2.26 15.23 -6.85
C GLY A 154 2.72 15.46 -8.28
N THR A 155 4.03 15.50 -8.46
CA THR A 155 4.67 15.66 -9.77
C THR A 155 5.14 14.31 -10.28
N TYR A 156 4.72 13.95 -11.48
CA TYR A 156 5.15 12.76 -12.20
C TYR A 156 6.01 13.19 -13.38
N ALA A 157 7.09 12.47 -13.65
CA ALA A 157 7.93 12.82 -14.78
C ALA A 157 8.64 11.63 -15.43
N LEU A 158 9.01 11.84 -16.68
CA LEU A 158 9.94 11.00 -17.44
C LEU A 158 11.00 11.93 -18.06
N SER A 159 12.27 11.72 -17.71
CA SER A 159 13.39 12.55 -18.19
C SER A 159 14.23 11.79 -19.21
N ARG A 160 14.41 12.32 -20.42
CA ARG A 160 15.22 11.68 -21.48
C ARG A 160 15.89 12.70 -22.39
N GLU A 161 16.97 12.27 -23.04
CA GLU A 161 17.66 13.10 -24.06
C GLU A 161 16.76 13.49 -25.23
N ALA A 162 15.88 12.59 -25.66
CA ALA A 162 14.98 12.80 -26.79
C ALA A 162 13.75 13.66 -26.46
N GLY A 163 13.55 14.01 -25.18
CA GLY A 163 12.39 14.75 -24.71
C GLY A 163 11.95 14.28 -23.33
N SER A 164 11.45 15.22 -22.54
CA SER A 164 10.98 14.99 -21.20
C SER A 164 9.52 15.39 -21.03
N TYR A 165 8.88 14.70 -20.09
CA TYR A 165 7.45 14.78 -19.84
C TYR A 165 7.22 15.03 -18.36
N ILE A 166 6.29 15.93 -18.05
CA ILE A 166 5.91 16.25 -16.68
C ILE A 166 4.39 16.30 -16.59
N LEU A 167 3.84 15.65 -15.58
CA LEU A 167 2.44 15.73 -15.20
C LEU A 167 2.35 16.18 -13.75
N PHE A 168 1.78 17.36 -13.52
CA PHE A 168 1.39 17.76 -12.17
C PHE A 168 0.00 17.27 -11.91
N VAL A 169 -0.21 16.61 -10.78
CA VAL A 169 -1.52 16.19 -10.32
C VAL A 169 -1.78 16.90 -8.99
N GLY A 170 -2.85 17.69 -8.95
CA GLY A 170 -3.27 18.47 -7.78
C GLY A 170 -4.72 18.15 -7.40
N MET A 171 -5.12 18.63 -6.23
CA MET A 171 -6.53 18.68 -5.85
C MET A 171 -7.10 20.05 -6.19
N LYS A 172 -8.29 20.06 -6.78
CA LYS A 172 -9.16 21.23 -6.85
C LYS A 172 -10.50 20.81 -6.27
N GLU A 173 -10.82 21.34 -5.08
CA GLU A 173 -11.94 20.86 -4.27
C GLU A 173 -11.79 19.34 -4.01
N ASP A 174 -12.76 18.52 -4.40
CA ASP A 174 -12.70 17.04 -4.31
C ASP A 174 -12.38 16.37 -5.67
N SER A 175 -11.75 17.08 -6.59
CA SER A 175 -11.38 16.52 -7.90
C SER A 175 -9.88 16.57 -8.14
N LEU A 176 -9.36 15.50 -8.73
CA LEU A 176 -8.00 15.51 -9.25
C LEU A 176 -7.96 16.33 -10.53
N VAL A 177 -7.03 17.27 -10.58
CA VAL A 177 -6.72 18.06 -11.77
C VAL A 177 -5.28 17.80 -12.16
N ALA A 178 -5.01 17.77 -13.46
CA ALA A 178 -3.68 17.57 -13.97
C ALA A 178 -3.26 18.65 -14.94
N GLU A 179 -1.98 19.04 -14.89
CA GLU A 179 -1.35 19.89 -15.90
C GLU A 179 -0.19 19.13 -16.54
N TYR A 180 -0.22 19.04 -17.88
CA TYR A 180 0.74 18.28 -18.67
C TYR A 180 1.68 19.21 -19.44
N PHE A 181 2.96 18.87 -19.39
CA PHE A 181 4.05 19.62 -20.02
C PHE A 181 4.99 18.65 -20.74
N GLN A 182 5.46 19.10 -21.90
CA GLN A 182 6.49 18.41 -22.67
C GLN A 182 7.60 19.40 -22.99
N MET A 183 8.84 18.93 -22.95
CA MET A 183 9.99 19.74 -23.32
C MET A 183 11.07 18.91 -24.02
N ASP A 184 11.90 19.58 -24.80
CA ASP A 184 13.06 18.95 -25.43
C ASP A 184 14.20 18.74 -24.43
N GLY A 185 14.90 17.62 -24.56
CA GLY A 185 16.07 17.30 -23.73
C GLY A 185 15.73 16.81 -22.33
N ILE A 186 16.78 16.65 -21.52
CA ILE A 186 16.73 16.09 -20.16
C ILE A 186 16.15 17.12 -19.18
N LEU A 187 15.32 16.66 -18.24
CA LEU A 187 14.84 17.51 -17.14
C LEU A 187 15.99 18.08 -16.32
N PRO A 188 15.92 19.38 -15.95
CA PRO A 188 16.85 19.93 -14.98
C PRO A 188 16.68 19.25 -13.61
N PRO A 189 17.65 19.42 -12.71
CA PRO A 189 17.50 19.03 -11.31
C PRO A 189 16.20 19.58 -10.70
N VAL A 190 15.58 18.82 -9.80
CA VAL A 190 14.23 19.10 -9.28
C VAL A 190 14.10 20.49 -8.65
N ASN A 191 15.15 20.96 -7.97
CA ASN A 191 15.19 22.30 -7.37
C ASN A 191 15.18 23.47 -8.38
N GLN A 192 15.35 23.19 -9.67
CA GLN A 192 15.27 24.16 -10.77
C GLN A 192 14.02 24.02 -11.62
N LEU A 193 13.20 22.98 -11.41
CA LEU A 193 11.95 22.77 -12.14
C LEU A 193 11.02 23.97 -12.01
N ASN A 194 10.86 24.54 -10.80
CA ASN A 194 10.02 25.72 -10.55
C ASN A 194 10.33 26.91 -11.47
N ILE A 195 11.61 27.15 -11.75
CA ILE A 195 12.03 28.24 -12.63
C ILE A 195 11.66 27.89 -14.07
N LEU A 196 11.89 26.64 -14.46
CA LEU A 196 11.60 26.17 -15.80
C LEU A 196 10.11 26.18 -16.12
N MET A 197 9.26 25.84 -15.14
CA MET A 197 7.80 25.80 -15.27
C MET A 197 7.19 27.13 -15.74
N SER A 198 7.77 28.26 -15.33
CA SER A 198 7.30 29.60 -15.74
C SER A 198 7.47 29.87 -17.25
N SER A 199 8.34 29.09 -17.90
CA SER A 199 8.70 29.22 -19.31
C SER A 199 8.18 28.09 -20.19
N LEU A 200 7.62 27.02 -19.60
CA LEU A 200 7.10 25.89 -20.35
C LEU A 200 5.72 26.21 -20.89
N GLU A 201 5.49 25.90 -22.17
CA GLU A 201 4.16 25.93 -22.75
C GLU A 201 3.34 24.78 -22.17
N ARG A 202 2.36 25.15 -21.33
CA ARG A 202 1.34 24.22 -20.85
C ARG A 202 0.57 23.67 -22.04
N LYS A 203 0.61 22.35 -22.23
CA LYS A 203 -0.19 21.71 -23.27
C LYS A 203 -1.67 21.72 -22.90
N GLU A 204 -2.01 21.32 -21.67
CA GLU A 204 -3.40 21.18 -21.26
C GLU A 204 -3.54 21.11 -19.73
N ALA A 205 -4.69 21.57 -19.24
CA ALA A 205 -5.17 21.31 -17.88
C ALA A 205 -6.41 20.41 -17.99
N ALA A 206 -6.47 19.36 -17.18
CA ALA A 206 -7.45 18.30 -17.34
C ALA A 206 -8.04 17.84 -16.01
N HIS A 207 -9.32 17.49 -16.00
CA HIS A 207 -10.02 16.91 -14.87
C HIS A 207 -9.91 15.38 -14.92
N LEU A 208 -9.32 14.78 -13.90
CA LEU A 208 -9.15 13.33 -13.83
C LEU A 208 -10.37 12.69 -13.14
N VAL A 209 -11.21 12.03 -13.92
CA VAL A 209 -12.32 11.21 -13.38
C VAL A 209 -11.77 9.84 -12.99
N LEU A 210 -11.48 9.67 -11.71
CA LEU A 210 -10.80 8.49 -11.16
C LEU A 210 -11.78 7.39 -10.73
N ASN A 211 -11.49 6.14 -11.11
CA ASN A 211 -12.03 4.95 -10.47
C ASN A 211 -11.09 4.53 -9.32
N THR A 212 -11.50 4.72 -8.06
CA THR A 212 -10.64 4.50 -6.88
C THR A 212 -10.29 3.03 -6.61
N THR A 213 -10.98 2.08 -7.25
CA THR A 213 -10.69 0.65 -7.12
C THR A 213 -9.60 0.19 -8.08
N THR A 214 -9.65 0.65 -9.33
CA THR A 214 -8.72 0.21 -10.39
C THR A 214 -7.60 1.22 -10.66
N LEU A 215 -7.74 2.42 -10.09
CA LEU A 215 -6.90 3.60 -10.32
C LEU A 215 -6.83 4.06 -11.77
N ASN A 216 -7.74 3.59 -12.60
CA ASN A 216 -7.92 4.09 -13.96
C ASN A 216 -8.61 5.45 -13.90
N PHE A 217 -8.24 6.34 -14.82
CA PHE A 217 -8.91 7.61 -15.01
C PHE A 217 -9.20 7.90 -16.47
N THR A 218 -10.16 8.79 -16.69
CA THR A 218 -10.42 9.44 -17.97
C THR A 218 -10.33 10.95 -17.79
N SER A 219 -9.74 11.64 -18.75
CA SER A 219 -9.63 13.10 -18.79
C SER A 219 -9.52 13.62 -20.21
N GLU A 220 -9.34 14.93 -20.34
CA GLU A 220 -9.03 15.62 -21.60
C GLU A 220 -7.68 15.16 -22.18
N LEU A 221 -6.76 14.68 -21.33
CA LEU A 221 -5.49 14.07 -21.74
C LEU A 221 -5.65 12.63 -22.27
N GLY A 222 -6.87 12.08 -22.27
CA GLY A 222 -7.14 10.70 -22.63
C GLY A 222 -7.37 9.80 -21.40
N LYS A 223 -7.07 8.52 -21.57
CA LYS A 223 -7.17 7.49 -20.53
C LYS A 223 -5.82 7.27 -19.89
N GLY A 224 -5.86 6.97 -18.60
CA GLY A 224 -4.65 6.61 -17.90
C GLY A 224 -4.91 5.77 -16.68
N GLN A 225 -3.81 5.43 -16.01
CA GLN A 225 -3.85 4.63 -14.80
C GLN A 225 -2.76 5.10 -13.85
N PHE A 226 -3.10 5.24 -12.57
CA PHE A 226 -2.09 5.33 -11.52
C PHE A 226 -1.67 3.94 -11.06
N LEU A 227 -0.38 3.75 -10.87
CA LEU A 227 0.22 2.52 -10.37
C LEU A 227 0.85 2.82 -9.01
N LEU A 228 0.47 2.08 -7.98
CA LEU A 228 1.11 2.13 -6.67
C LEU A 228 2.13 1.00 -6.59
N GLU A 229 3.42 1.36 -6.50
CA GLU A 229 4.53 0.40 -6.55
C GLU A 229 5.35 0.48 -5.25
N LYS A 230 6.15 -0.57 -4.96
CA LYS A 230 7.05 -0.56 -3.80
C LYS A 230 8.07 0.58 -3.92
N GLY A 231 7.83 1.67 -3.22
CA GLY A 231 8.73 2.83 -3.16
C GLY A 231 8.23 4.10 -3.85
N GLY A 232 7.02 4.10 -4.42
CA GLY A 232 6.47 5.29 -5.07
C GLY A 232 5.13 5.07 -5.75
N ALA A 233 4.80 6.00 -6.64
CA ALA A 233 3.67 5.88 -7.54
C ALA A 233 4.12 6.23 -8.96
N ALA A 234 3.45 5.67 -9.96
CA ALA A 234 3.63 6.03 -11.35
C ALA A 234 2.27 6.38 -11.96
N VAL A 235 2.31 7.06 -13.09
CA VAL A 235 1.15 7.32 -13.94
C VAL A 235 1.45 6.86 -15.35
N VAL A 236 0.48 6.20 -15.98
CA VAL A 236 0.53 5.78 -17.37
C VAL A 236 -0.55 6.53 -18.14
N LEU A 237 -0.18 7.20 -19.22
CA LEU A 237 -1.11 7.77 -20.21
C LEU A 237 -1.16 6.81 -21.40
N GLN A 238 -2.36 6.34 -21.77
CA GLN A 238 -2.53 5.27 -22.76
C GLN A 238 -2.43 5.78 -24.19
N GLU A 239 -2.85 7.03 -24.43
CA GLU A 239 -2.90 7.64 -25.77
C GLU A 239 -1.64 8.45 -26.11
N GLU A 240 -0.74 8.67 -25.14
CA GLU A 240 0.58 9.24 -25.37
C GLU A 240 1.60 8.10 -25.45
N GLU A 241 2.38 8.06 -26.53
CA GLU A 241 3.36 6.99 -26.75
C GLU A 241 4.78 7.51 -26.78
N VAL A 242 5.67 6.75 -26.14
CA VAL A 242 7.12 6.96 -26.16
C VAL A 242 7.78 5.63 -26.49
N ASP A 243 8.55 5.60 -27.58
CA ASP A 243 9.16 4.38 -28.14
C ASP A 243 8.17 3.22 -28.36
N GLY A 244 6.95 3.54 -28.82
CA GLY A 244 5.90 2.55 -29.11
C GLY A 244 5.27 1.91 -27.87
N HIS A 245 5.44 2.53 -26.69
CA HIS A 245 4.80 2.11 -25.45
C HIS A 245 4.04 3.30 -24.84
N PRO A 246 2.94 3.06 -24.10
CA PRO A 246 2.27 4.10 -23.33
C PRO A 246 3.24 4.89 -22.45
N LEU A 247 3.08 6.21 -22.43
CA LEU A 247 3.91 7.13 -21.64
C LEU A 247 3.74 6.82 -20.16
N ARG A 248 4.79 6.29 -19.55
CA ARG A 248 4.88 6.04 -18.11
C ARG A 248 5.80 7.06 -17.45
N MET A 249 5.27 7.74 -16.43
CA MET A 249 5.97 8.75 -15.64
C MET A 249 6.00 8.35 -14.18
N GLU A 250 7.13 8.59 -13.52
CA GLU A 250 7.36 8.25 -12.11
C GLU A 250 7.09 9.45 -11.22
N LYS A 251 6.45 9.25 -10.06
CA LYS A 251 6.26 10.30 -9.07
C LYS A 251 7.61 10.71 -8.50
N ILE A 252 7.98 11.97 -8.72
CA ILE A 252 9.19 12.55 -8.16
C ILE A 252 8.94 12.79 -6.66
N LEU A 253 9.68 12.07 -5.82
CA LEU A 253 9.74 12.35 -4.40
C LEU A 253 10.56 13.61 -4.18
N SER A 254 9.90 14.75 -3.99
CA SER A 254 10.57 15.96 -3.50
C SER A 254 9.97 16.31 -2.15
N LYS A 255 10.82 16.62 -1.17
CA LYS A 255 10.41 17.18 0.12
C LYS A 255 9.94 18.64 0.00
N ASP A 256 9.99 19.23 -1.20
CA ASP A 256 10.04 20.68 -1.41
C ASP A 256 9.12 21.20 -2.54
N TYR A 257 8.09 20.45 -2.96
CA TYR A 257 7.18 20.91 -4.01
C TYR A 257 5.74 21.00 -3.52
N SER A 258 5.29 22.23 -3.26
CA SER A 258 3.89 22.62 -3.29
C SER A 258 3.62 23.38 -4.59
N ILE A 259 2.46 23.11 -5.21
CA ILE A 259 1.99 23.88 -6.36
C ILE A 259 1.94 25.37 -5.94
N PRO A 260 2.48 26.31 -6.72
CA PRO A 260 2.26 27.72 -6.45
C PRO A 260 0.76 28.00 -6.52
N VAL A 261 0.16 28.36 -5.39
CA VAL A 261 -1.21 28.86 -5.35
C VAL A 261 -1.24 30.16 -6.15
N GLN A 262 -1.95 30.17 -7.27
CA GLN A 262 -2.33 31.42 -7.96
C GLN A 262 -3.49 32.09 -7.24
#